data_AF-A0A1X2G7P2-F1
#
_entry.id   AF-A0A1X2G7P2-F1
#
_cell.length_a   1.000
_cell.length_b   1.000
_cell.length_c   1.000
_cell.angle_alpha   90.00
_cell.angle_beta   90.00
_cell.angle_gamma   90.00
#
_symmetry.space_group_name_H-M   'P 1'
#
loop_
_entity.id
_entity.type
_entity.pdbx_description
1 polymer ?
#
loop_
_entity_poly.entity_id
_entity_poly.type
_entity_poly.pdbx_seq_one_letter_code
_entity_poly.pdbx_strand_id
1 'polypeptide(L)'
;MVRYLLRLLFRLHLAPNREQRYHAAKIMAANENAAKREIVRQSKSKQLKGRRNHVRNALRKQKWELEKKSKQNKLSNRQGDGYHKRIEYLQSVLGDLVRDDLEELALHDGLDANGYEQDEVAASIAQSGVSARRLASLQGVLKRALWNEPDLVLTDKLLAQYAIKLDLSINETFVLKKIHYVMKPFVLPDQPNYCHLNLLFFGNAVLRLCGYDQFTMLYAPHVSTGSLYSLSMDAASLFGMFGKPLEIKRDHGVKSAIDARHNKEKVFACLFDMNAIHDICKKNGIAFIYRLDISPANDVTMQGLIVKPRQVSMYEQRLKQAKPNLQPPSTQHTLDTLKTDISEAEKERNRMAKTNCDACNALMKHRRAMKDTDYAYHSEHMPPSLSQAHGKPAGPKDISNTPPTGREDEPSKKFADVKWSGS
;
A
#
# COMPACT_ATOMS: atom_id res chain seq x y z
N MET A 1 -10.27 -19.62 -0.27
CA MET A 1 -10.54 -20.23 1.05
C MET A 1 -11.19 -21.62 0.94
N VAL A 2 -12.44 -21.79 0.49
CA VAL A 2 -13.17 -23.09 0.54
C VAL A 2 -12.41 -24.28 -0.07
N ARG A 3 -11.71 -24.09 -1.19
CA ARG A 3 -10.86 -25.12 -1.80
C ARG A 3 -9.75 -25.62 -0.86
N TYR A 4 -9.11 -24.71 -0.13
CA TYR A 4 -8.03 -25.04 0.81
C TYR A 4 -8.59 -25.72 2.06
N LEU A 5 -9.73 -25.24 2.56
CA LEU A 5 -10.44 -25.87 3.68
C LEU A 5 -10.81 -27.32 3.36
N LEU A 6 -11.44 -27.58 2.21
CA LEU A 6 -11.78 -28.94 1.78
C LEU A 6 -10.53 -29.80 1.62
N ARG A 7 -9.46 -29.26 1.03
CA ARG A 7 -8.19 -29.98 0.87
C ARG A 7 -7.57 -30.38 2.20
N LEU A 8 -7.60 -29.49 3.19
CA LEU A 8 -7.14 -29.77 4.55
C LEU A 8 -7.99 -30.87 5.20
N LEU A 9 -9.32 -30.74 5.19
CA LEU A 9 -10.22 -31.72 5.80
C LEU A 9 -10.07 -33.12 5.18
N PHE A 10 -9.91 -33.20 3.85
CA PHE A 10 -9.63 -34.47 3.19
C PHE A 10 -8.25 -35.03 3.52
N ARG A 11 -7.21 -34.19 3.66
CA ARG A 11 -5.87 -34.66 4.07
C ARG A 11 -5.91 -35.23 5.49
N LEU A 12 -6.58 -34.54 6.42
CA LEU A 12 -6.72 -35.00 7.81
C LEU A 12 -7.39 -36.38 7.91
N HIS A 13 -8.38 -36.66 7.06
CA HIS A 13 -9.14 -37.91 7.11
C HIS A 13 -8.63 -39.03 6.20
N LEU A 14 -8.09 -38.73 5.03
CA LEU A 14 -7.71 -39.73 4.00
C LEU A 14 -6.21 -39.80 3.72
N ALA A 15 -5.41 -38.84 4.20
CA ALA A 15 -3.98 -38.81 3.98
C ALA A 15 -3.20 -38.20 5.16
N PRO A 16 -3.38 -38.68 6.41
CA PRO A 16 -2.79 -38.07 7.61
C PRO A 16 -1.26 -38.03 7.55
N ASN A 17 -0.63 -39.04 6.93
CA ASN A 17 0.83 -39.09 6.76
C ASN A 17 1.36 -37.91 5.92
N ARG A 18 0.57 -37.39 4.96
CA ARG A 18 0.96 -36.22 4.18
C ARG A 18 0.91 -34.94 5.01
N GLU A 19 -0.07 -34.85 5.90
CA GLU A 19 -0.22 -33.73 6.81
C GLU A 19 0.93 -33.69 7.82
N GLN A 20 1.30 -34.84 8.39
CA GLN A 20 2.46 -34.96 9.27
C GLN A 20 3.76 -34.53 8.58
N ARG A 21 3.97 -34.96 7.32
CA ARG A 21 5.14 -34.54 6.52
C ARG A 21 5.15 -33.04 6.27
N TYR A 22 4.00 -32.43 5.97
CA TYR A 22 3.88 -30.99 5.80
C TYR A 22 4.29 -30.24 7.07
N HIS A 23 3.79 -30.64 8.24
CA HIS A 23 4.18 -30.04 9.51
C HIS A 23 5.66 -30.25 9.85
N ALA A 24 6.20 -31.45 9.61
CA ALA A 24 7.62 -31.73 9.81
C ALA A 24 8.50 -30.82 8.92
N ALA A 25 8.15 -30.68 7.64
CA ALA A 25 8.84 -29.78 6.71
C ALA A 25 8.73 -28.31 7.15
N LYS A 26 7.55 -27.88 7.62
CA LYS A 26 7.34 -26.52 8.14
C LYS A 26 8.23 -26.24 9.36
N ILE A 27 8.33 -27.19 10.29
CA ILE A 27 9.21 -27.08 11.47
C ILE A 27 10.68 -27.04 11.04
N MET A 28 11.10 -27.91 10.13
CA MET A 28 12.47 -27.91 9.62
C MET A 28 12.84 -26.58 8.94
N ALA A 29 11.97 -26.06 8.08
CA ALA A 29 12.18 -24.76 7.43
C ALA A 29 12.21 -23.60 8.45
N ALA A 30 11.37 -23.64 9.48
CA ALA A 30 11.40 -22.66 10.55
C ALA A 30 12.73 -22.69 11.32
N ASN A 31 13.23 -23.90 11.64
CA ASN A 31 14.51 -24.08 12.32
C ASN A 31 15.69 -23.62 11.46
N GLU A 32 15.68 -23.92 10.16
CA GLU A 32 16.73 -23.48 9.23
C GLU A 32 16.74 -21.95 9.10
N ASN A 33 15.57 -21.32 9.01
CA ASN A 33 15.45 -19.87 8.99
C ASN A 33 15.89 -19.24 10.32
N ALA A 34 15.57 -19.85 11.47
CA ALA A 34 16.05 -19.41 12.76
C ALA A 34 17.59 -19.50 12.85
N ALA A 35 18.19 -20.58 12.37
CA ALA A 35 19.64 -20.74 12.31
C ALA A 35 20.30 -19.68 11.40
N LYS A 36 19.73 -19.42 10.22
CA LYS A 36 20.19 -18.35 9.31
C LYS A 36 20.12 -16.98 9.99
N ARG A 37 19.04 -16.67 10.70
CA ARG A 37 18.88 -15.43 11.47
C ARG A 37 19.93 -15.31 12.56
N GLU A 38 20.20 -16.39 13.29
CA GLU A 38 21.22 -16.40 14.33
C GLU A 38 22.63 -16.16 13.77
N ILE A 39 22.97 -16.75 12.61
CA ILE A 39 24.25 -16.48 11.92
C ILE A 39 24.37 -15.00 11.54
N VAL A 40 23.31 -14.41 10.98
CA VAL A 40 23.29 -12.98 10.63
C VAL A 40 23.46 -12.12 11.88
N ARG A 41 22.74 -12.44 12.97
CA ARG A 41 22.84 -11.75 14.26
C ARG A 41 24.27 -11.81 14.81
N GLN A 42 24.90 -12.97 14.80
CA GLN A 42 26.28 -13.15 15.26
C GLN A 42 27.28 -12.39 14.40
N SER A 43 27.11 -12.40 13.07
CA SER A 43 27.97 -11.65 12.14
C SER A 43 27.89 -10.14 12.39
N LYS A 44 26.67 -9.59 12.48
CA LYS A 44 26.45 -8.18 12.77
C LYS A 44 26.99 -7.78 14.14
N SER A 45 26.74 -8.58 15.18
CA SER A 45 27.29 -8.35 16.52
C SER A 45 28.83 -8.29 16.50
N LYS A 46 29.50 -9.17 15.74
CA LYS A 46 30.96 -9.13 15.55
C LYS A 46 31.41 -7.84 14.86
N GLN A 47 30.71 -7.41 13.80
CA GLN A 47 31.03 -6.16 13.11
C GLN A 47 30.89 -4.94 14.02
N LEU A 48 29.79 -4.87 14.79
CA LEU A 48 29.51 -3.76 15.69
C LEU A 48 30.53 -3.70 16.83
N LYS A 49 30.88 -4.85 17.41
CA LYS A 49 31.99 -4.97 18.38
C LYS A 49 33.33 -4.51 17.79
N GLY A 50 33.60 -4.84 16.52
CA GLY A 50 34.80 -4.38 15.81
C GLY A 50 34.85 -2.85 15.66
N ARG A 51 33.76 -2.24 15.20
CA ARG A 51 33.62 -0.77 15.08
C ARG A 51 33.78 -0.09 16.43
N ARG A 52 33.12 -0.59 17.47
CA ARG A 52 33.20 -0.07 18.84
C ARG A 52 34.63 -0.12 19.38
N ASN A 53 35.35 -1.21 19.15
CA ASN A 53 36.75 -1.34 19.55
C ASN A 53 37.66 -0.39 18.78
N HIS A 54 37.41 -0.19 17.48
CA HIS A 54 38.15 0.77 16.67
C HIS A 54 38.00 2.20 17.19
N VAL A 55 36.76 2.65 17.46
CA VAL A 55 36.46 3.98 18.02
C VAL A 55 37.07 4.15 19.41
N ARG A 56 36.98 3.14 20.29
CA ARG A 56 37.63 3.16 21.61
C ARG A 56 39.15 3.31 21.53
N ASN A 57 39.79 2.58 20.62
CA ASN A 57 41.24 2.65 20.44
C ASN A 57 41.66 4.02 19.89
N ALA A 58 40.91 4.57 18.92
CA ALA A 58 41.13 5.92 18.42
C ALA A 58 40.97 6.98 19.53
N LEU A 59 39.93 6.86 20.35
CA LEU A 59 39.68 7.76 21.48
C LEU A 59 40.83 7.71 22.51
N ARG A 60 41.30 6.50 22.86
CA ARG A 60 42.46 6.32 23.75
C ARG A 60 43.71 6.97 23.17
N LYS A 61 43.96 6.79 21.88
CA LYS A 61 45.11 7.39 21.19
C LYS A 61 45.06 8.93 21.23
N GLN A 62 43.91 9.52 20.90
CA GLN A 62 43.73 10.98 20.94
C GLN A 62 43.90 11.55 22.36
N LYS A 63 43.33 10.89 23.37
CA LYS A 63 43.50 11.29 24.79
C LYS A 63 44.97 11.21 25.24
N TRP A 64 45.65 10.12 24.90
CA TRP A 64 47.06 9.94 25.23
C TRP A 64 47.97 10.95 24.53
N GLU A 65 47.74 11.24 23.24
CA GLU A 65 48.51 12.25 22.51
C GLU A 65 48.33 13.65 23.09
N LEU A 66 47.10 14.02 23.45
CA LEU A 66 46.78 15.28 24.11
C LEU A 66 47.51 15.39 25.45
N GLU A 67 47.41 14.37 26.30
CA GLU A 67 48.07 14.34 27.61
C GLU A 67 49.59 14.43 27.49
N LYS A 68 50.18 13.67 26.56
CA LYS A 68 51.63 13.69 26.29
C LYS A 68 52.11 15.06 25.84
N LYS A 69 51.41 15.70 24.90
CA LYS A 69 51.81 17.02 24.38
C LYS A 69 51.56 18.15 25.38
N SER A 70 50.51 18.03 26.18
CA SER A 70 50.22 18.94 27.29
C SER A 70 51.33 18.89 28.35
N LYS A 71 51.76 17.69 28.75
CA LYS A 71 52.87 17.50 29.71
C LYS A 71 54.21 18.06 29.20
N GLN A 72 54.40 18.14 27.89
CA GLN A 72 55.61 18.68 27.27
C GLN A 72 55.53 20.19 26.99
N ASN A 73 54.44 20.89 27.34
CA ASN A 73 54.19 22.30 26.99
C ASN A 73 54.35 22.60 25.49
N LYS A 74 54.10 21.61 24.63
CA LYS A 74 54.24 21.72 23.16
C LYS A 74 52.92 21.98 22.44
N LEU A 75 51.88 22.35 23.18
CA LEU A 75 50.53 22.45 22.65
C LEU A 75 50.12 23.92 22.52
N SER A 76 49.81 24.36 21.30
CA SER A 76 49.13 25.65 21.08
C SER A 76 47.65 25.52 21.45
N ASN A 77 47.02 26.61 21.92
CA ASN A 77 45.57 26.65 22.22
C ASN A 77 44.72 26.11 21.06
N ARG A 78 45.03 26.51 19.82
CA ARG A 78 44.32 26.04 18.62
C ARG A 78 44.47 24.53 18.37
N GLN A 79 45.62 23.95 18.76
CA GLN A 79 45.85 22.50 18.66
C GLN A 79 45.12 21.76 19.78
N GLY A 80 45.08 22.32 20.99
CA GLY A 80 44.30 21.81 22.11
C GLY A 80 42.82 21.70 21.80
N ASP A 81 42.23 22.77 21.25
CA ASP A 81 40.83 22.78 20.81
C ASP A 81 40.55 21.72 19.75
N GLY A 82 41.50 21.51 18.83
CA GLY A 82 41.40 20.47 17.80
C GLY A 82 41.35 19.05 18.37
N TYR A 83 42.13 18.76 19.42
CA TYR A 83 42.08 17.48 20.13
C TYR A 83 40.77 17.31 20.90
N HIS A 84 40.29 18.35 21.59
CA HIS A 84 39.04 18.32 22.35
C HIS A 84 37.84 18.02 21.43
N LYS A 85 37.73 18.72 20.30
CA LYS A 85 36.67 18.47 19.28
C LYS A 85 36.70 17.04 18.74
N ARG A 86 37.90 16.48 18.52
CA ARG A 86 38.04 15.08 18.05
C ARG A 86 37.68 14.05 19.11
N ILE A 87 38.02 14.32 20.38
CA ILE A 87 37.64 13.47 21.50
C ILE A 87 36.12 13.48 21.69
N GLU A 88 35.51 14.65 21.66
CA GLU A 88 34.05 14.82 21.77
C GLU A 88 33.31 14.12 20.64
N TYR A 89 33.75 14.30 19.40
CA TYR A 89 33.21 13.57 18.24
C TYR A 89 33.29 12.05 18.43
N LEU A 90 34.45 11.52 18.83
CA LEU A 90 34.62 10.08 19.05
C LEU A 90 33.79 9.56 20.22
N GLN A 91 33.52 10.39 21.24
CA GLN A 91 32.61 10.06 22.34
C GLN A 91 31.15 10.01 21.87
N SER A 92 30.72 10.96 21.04
CA SER A 92 29.39 10.96 20.42
C SER A 92 29.17 9.70 19.58
N VAL A 93 30.11 9.39 18.68
CA VAL A 93 30.04 8.20 17.82
C VAL A 93 30.02 6.90 18.65
N LEU A 94 30.73 6.87 19.78
CA LEU A 94 30.67 5.72 20.68
C LEU A 94 29.30 5.60 21.37
N GLY A 95 28.67 6.72 21.72
CA GLY A 95 27.31 6.76 22.24
C GLY A 95 26.27 6.26 21.24
N ASP A 96 26.37 6.70 19.99
CA ASP A 96 25.48 6.27 18.91
C ASP A 96 25.59 4.76 18.64
N LEU A 97 26.82 4.22 18.58
CA LEU A 97 27.04 2.78 18.41
C LEU A 97 26.47 1.94 19.57
N VAL A 98 26.40 2.48 20.79
CA VAL A 98 25.80 1.79 21.95
C VAL A 98 24.27 1.82 21.88
N ARG A 99 23.69 2.88 21.31
CA ARG A 99 22.25 2.97 21.06
C ARG A 99 21.82 2.00 19.96
N ASP A 100 22.59 1.92 18.88
CA ASP A 100 22.38 0.95 17.80
C ASP A 100 22.44 -0.52 18.32
N ASP A 101 23.36 -0.82 19.23
CA ASP A 101 23.45 -2.11 19.94
C ASP A 101 22.15 -2.46 20.70
N LEU A 102 21.48 -1.46 21.28
CA LEU A 102 20.26 -1.62 22.09
C LEU A 102 19.00 -1.80 21.23
N GLU A 103 18.90 -1.04 20.15
CA GLU A 103 17.77 -1.07 19.21
C GLU A 103 17.77 -2.36 18.37
N GLU A 104 18.94 -2.85 17.96
CA GLU A 104 19.04 -4.09 17.18
C GLU A 104 18.66 -5.34 18.00
N LEU A 105 18.81 -5.30 19.33
CA LEU A 105 18.33 -6.36 20.24
C LEU A 105 16.79 -6.36 20.38
N ALA A 106 16.11 -5.28 20.01
CA ALA A 106 14.67 -5.10 20.21
C ALA A 106 13.80 -5.42 18.96
N LEU A 107 14.39 -5.60 17.78
CA LEU A 107 13.68 -5.53 16.49
C LEU A 107 13.47 -6.86 15.72
N HIS A 108 13.60 -8.02 16.36
CA HIS A 108 13.55 -9.30 15.63
C HIS A 108 12.40 -10.26 16.01
N ASP A 109 11.17 -9.76 15.97
CA ASP A 109 9.95 -10.59 15.87
C ASP A 109 9.17 -10.28 14.58
N GLY A 110 9.54 -10.99 13.51
CA GLY A 110 8.84 -10.92 12.22
C GLY A 110 8.95 -12.25 11.49
N LEU A 111 7.85 -13.01 11.47
CA LEU A 111 7.71 -14.26 10.73
C LEU A 111 6.96 -13.96 9.44
N ASP A 112 7.59 -14.19 8.29
CA ASP A 112 6.89 -14.49 7.05
C ASP A 112 7.50 -15.78 6.48
N ALA A 113 6.69 -16.83 6.42
CA ALA A 113 7.06 -18.14 5.92
C ALA A 113 6.20 -18.48 4.71
N ASN A 114 6.66 -18.09 3.52
CA ASN A 114 6.10 -18.55 2.25
C ASN A 114 6.76 -19.88 1.86
N GLY A 115 6.15 -20.99 2.26
CA GLY A 115 6.64 -22.35 1.98
C GLY A 115 5.50 -23.29 1.63
N TYR A 116 4.82 -23.07 0.50
CA TYR A 116 3.74 -23.95 0.06
C TYR A 116 3.90 -24.53 -1.37
N GLU A 117 5.02 -24.29 -2.05
CA GLU A 117 5.21 -24.75 -3.44
C GLU A 117 6.15 -25.96 -3.56
N GLN A 118 6.22 -26.85 -2.56
CA GLN A 118 7.02 -28.08 -2.65
C GLN A 118 6.18 -29.33 -2.33
N ASP A 119 5.11 -29.54 -3.09
CA ASP A 119 4.36 -30.81 -3.12
C ASP A 119 4.76 -31.69 -4.33
N GLU A 120 5.69 -31.26 -5.21
CA GLU A 120 6.06 -32.03 -6.42
C GLU A 120 7.32 -32.91 -6.29
N VAL A 121 8.22 -32.69 -5.31
CA VAL A 121 9.57 -33.32 -5.36
C VAL A 121 9.76 -34.53 -4.43
N ALA A 122 8.90 -34.76 -3.43
CA ALA A 122 9.05 -35.91 -2.53
C ALA A 122 8.24 -37.15 -2.98
N ALA A 123 8.45 -37.57 -4.23
CA ALA A 123 7.90 -38.81 -4.77
C ALA A 123 8.84 -40.00 -4.52
N SER A 124 9.11 -40.31 -3.26
CA SER A 124 9.66 -41.61 -2.85
C SER A 124 9.38 -41.83 -1.37
N ILE A 125 9.15 -43.08 -0.97
CA ILE A 125 8.76 -43.58 0.36
C ILE A 125 7.24 -43.74 0.58
N ALA A 126 6.83 -44.98 0.32
CA ALA A 126 5.64 -45.74 0.78
C ALA A 126 4.26 -45.07 0.59
N GLN A 127 3.61 -45.40 -0.52
CA GLN A 127 2.23 -45.04 -0.84
C GLN A 127 1.25 -45.90 -0.01
N SER A 128 0.80 -45.42 1.14
CA SER A 128 -0.40 -45.97 1.83
C SER A 128 -1.58 -44.99 1.91
N GLY A 129 -1.44 -43.80 1.31
CA GLY A 129 -2.44 -42.73 1.38
C GLY A 129 -3.02 -42.35 0.01
N VAL A 130 -4.27 -41.86 0.02
CA VAL A 130 -5.00 -41.41 -1.17
C VAL A 130 -4.20 -40.36 -1.95
N SER A 131 -4.18 -40.48 -3.28
CA SER A 131 -3.38 -39.59 -4.16
C SER A 131 -3.89 -38.15 -4.15
N ALA A 132 -3.03 -37.17 -4.46
CA ALA A 132 -3.43 -35.76 -4.48
C ALA A 132 -4.50 -35.50 -5.56
N ARG A 133 -4.37 -36.16 -6.71
CA ARG A 133 -5.37 -36.13 -7.79
C ARG A 133 -6.70 -36.71 -7.32
N ARG A 134 -6.67 -37.83 -6.59
CA ARG A 134 -7.89 -38.44 -6.04
C ARG A 134 -8.57 -37.53 -5.02
N LEU A 135 -7.81 -36.90 -4.12
CA LEU A 135 -8.35 -35.90 -3.18
C LEU A 135 -8.97 -34.69 -3.92
N ALA A 136 -8.36 -34.22 -5.02
CA ALA A 136 -8.92 -33.14 -5.83
C ALA A 136 -10.25 -33.54 -6.50
N SER A 137 -10.36 -34.79 -6.99
CA SER A 137 -11.61 -35.31 -7.53
C SER A 137 -12.71 -35.40 -6.45
N LEU A 138 -12.37 -35.88 -5.24
CA LEU A 138 -13.31 -35.93 -4.10
C LEU A 138 -13.75 -34.53 -3.65
N GLN A 139 -12.85 -33.55 -3.67
CA GLN A 139 -13.19 -32.14 -3.42
C GLN A 139 -14.20 -31.61 -4.45
N GLY A 140 -14.04 -31.96 -5.72
CA GLY A 140 -14.98 -31.57 -6.77
C GLY A 140 -16.38 -32.15 -6.54
N VAL A 141 -16.46 -33.42 -6.16
CA VAL A 141 -17.73 -34.10 -5.79
C VAL A 141 -18.38 -33.40 -4.60
N LEU A 142 -17.64 -33.23 -3.50
CA LEU A 142 -18.19 -32.66 -2.27
C LEU A 142 -18.59 -31.19 -2.42
N LYS A 143 -17.80 -30.40 -3.16
CA LYS A 143 -18.13 -28.99 -3.43
C LYS A 143 -19.48 -28.89 -4.14
N ARG A 144 -19.76 -29.74 -5.13
CA ARG A 144 -21.04 -29.73 -5.85
C ARG A 144 -22.20 -30.11 -4.93
N ALA A 145 -22.05 -31.18 -4.16
CA ALA A 145 -23.06 -31.60 -3.20
C ALA A 145 -23.37 -30.50 -2.16
N LEU A 146 -22.33 -29.85 -1.61
CA LEU A 146 -22.47 -28.83 -0.56
C LEU A 146 -23.32 -27.61 -1.00
N TRP A 147 -23.19 -27.19 -2.26
CA TRP A 147 -23.89 -26.01 -2.79
C TRP A 147 -25.26 -26.32 -3.39
N ASN A 148 -25.45 -27.53 -3.91
CA ASN A 148 -26.68 -27.87 -4.65
C ASN A 148 -27.72 -28.58 -3.78
N GLU A 149 -27.30 -29.36 -2.79
CA GLU A 149 -28.22 -30.12 -1.95
C GLU A 149 -28.67 -29.26 -0.77
N PRO A 150 -29.97 -29.13 -0.46
CA PRO A 150 -30.44 -28.37 0.70
C PRO A 150 -30.20 -29.10 2.02
N ASP A 151 -30.20 -30.44 1.98
CA ASP A 151 -30.20 -31.28 3.17
C ASP A 151 -28.85 -31.31 3.90
N LEU A 152 -28.90 -31.54 5.21
CA LEU A 152 -27.71 -31.71 6.07
C LEU A 152 -26.99 -33.04 5.82
N VAL A 153 -27.76 -34.09 5.55
CA VAL A 153 -27.29 -35.48 5.45
C VAL A 153 -27.14 -35.87 3.98
N LEU A 154 -25.92 -36.25 3.59
CA LEU A 154 -25.66 -36.74 2.24
C LEU A 154 -25.97 -38.24 2.15
N THR A 155 -27.00 -38.60 1.38
CA THR A 155 -27.40 -40.00 1.17
C THR A 155 -26.54 -40.69 0.11
N ASP A 156 -26.47 -42.03 0.14
CA ASP A 156 -25.70 -42.81 -0.84
C ASP A 156 -26.23 -42.64 -2.26
N LYS A 157 -27.56 -42.48 -2.41
CA LYS A 157 -28.20 -42.23 -3.71
C LYS A 157 -27.75 -40.90 -4.32
N LEU A 158 -27.73 -39.83 -3.52
CA LEU A 158 -27.25 -38.51 -3.96
C LEU A 158 -25.75 -38.55 -4.25
N LEU A 159 -24.97 -39.22 -3.40
CA LEU A 159 -23.53 -39.32 -3.62
C LEU A 159 -23.20 -40.06 -4.91
N ALA A 160 -23.95 -41.12 -5.24
CA ALA A 160 -23.82 -41.84 -6.51
C ALA A 160 -24.12 -40.93 -7.72
N GLN A 161 -25.05 -39.98 -7.63
CA GLN A 161 -25.33 -39.00 -8.69
C GLN A 161 -24.17 -38.01 -8.91
N TYR A 162 -23.49 -37.58 -7.85
CA TYR A 162 -22.35 -36.67 -7.97
C TYR A 162 -21.02 -37.36 -8.31
N ALA A 163 -20.93 -38.66 -8.03
CA ALA A 163 -19.73 -39.48 -8.21
C ALA A 163 -19.85 -40.50 -9.36
N ILE A 164 -20.73 -40.28 -10.35
CA ILE A 164 -20.98 -41.22 -11.48
C ILE A 164 -19.70 -41.73 -12.16
N LYS A 165 -18.64 -40.92 -12.21
CA LYS A 165 -17.36 -41.25 -12.85
C LYS A 165 -16.27 -41.70 -11.86
N LEU A 166 -16.61 -41.89 -10.59
CA LEU A 166 -15.67 -42.21 -9.51
C LEU A 166 -16.16 -43.43 -8.73
N ASP A 167 -15.36 -44.49 -8.74
CA ASP A 167 -15.57 -45.64 -7.84
C ASP A 167 -15.14 -45.25 -6.43
N LEU A 168 -16.09 -44.91 -5.57
CA LEU A 168 -15.83 -44.50 -4.19
C LEU A 168 -15.61 -45.71 -3.29
N SER A 169 -14.52 -45.71 -2.53
CA SER A 169 -14.32 -46.67 -1.44
C SER A 169 -15.25 -46.38 -0.26
N ILE A 170 -15.50 -47.39 0.58
CA ILE A 170 -16.32 -47.25 1.79
C ILE A 170 -15.80 -46.11 2.69
N ASN A 171 -14.48 -46.02 2.85
CA ASN A 171 -13.84 -44.98 3.65
C ASN A 171 -14.02 -43.58 3.04
N GLU A 172 -13.85 -43.44 1.72
CA GLU A 172 -14.07 -42.15 1.03
C GLU A 172 -15.52 -41.69 1.14
N THR A 173 -16.48 -42.60 0.98
CA THR A 173 -17.91 -42.33 1.18
C THR A 173 -18.22 -41.86 2.60
N PHE A 174 -17.66 -42.55 3.60
CA PHE A 174 -17.82 -42.16 5.00
C PHE A 174 -17.26 -40.75 5.27
N VAL A 175 -16.05 -40.47 4.78
CA VAL A 175 -15.41 -39.15 4.95
C VAL A 175 -16.19 -38.05 4.22
N LEU A 176 -16.68 -38.31 3.01
CA LEU A 176 -17.51 -37.37 2.26
C LEU A 176 -18.76 -36.97 3.04
N LYS A 177 -19.50 -37.96 3.58
CA LYS A 177 -20.69 -37.72 4.41
C LYS A 177 -20.35 -36.92 5.66
N LYS A 178 -19.24 -37.27 6.32
CA LYS A 178 -18.79 -36.61 7.55
C LYS A 178 -18.42 -35.14 7.32
N ILE A 179 -17.62 -34.85 6.29
CA ILE A 179 -17.23 -33.47 5.97
C ILE A 179 -18.47 -32.66 5.54
N HIS A 180 -19.36 -33.26 4.74
CA HIS A 180 -20.61 -32.62 4.34
C HIS A 180 -21.45 -32.21 5.56
N TYR A 181 -21.70 -33.14 6.47
CA TYR A 181 -22.47 -32.90 7.69
C TYR A 181 -21.91 -31.76 8.55
N VAL A 182 -20.59 -31.66 8.67
CA VAL A 182 -19.92 -30.60 9.45
C VAL A 182 -19.98 -29.25 8.73
N MET A 183 -19.80 -29.21 7.42
CA MET A 183 -19.69 -27.95 6.69
C MET A 183 -21.03 -27.33 6.31
N LYS A 184 -22.05 -28.17 6.08
CA LYS A 184 -23.34 -27.75 5.55
C LYS A 184 -24.07 -26.70 6.40
N PRO A 185 -24.07 -26.73 7.75
CA PRO A 185 -24.67 -25.69 8.58
C PRO A 185 -24.11 -24.28 8.36
N PHE A 186 -22.87 -24.17 7.87
CA PHE A 186 -22.21 -22.89 7.59
C PHE A 186 -22.48 -22.36 6.18
N VAL A 187 -23.16 -23.15 5.35
CA VAL A 187 -23.54 -22.84 3.97
C VAL A 187 -25.01 -22.45 3.94
N LEU A 188 -25.26 -21.14 4.04
CA LEU A 188 -26.61 -20.60 3.96
C LEU A 188 -27.07 -20.52 2.49
N PRO A 189 -28.21 -21.13 2.12
CA PRO A 189 -28.69 -21.20 0.74
C PRO A 189 -29.17 -19.84 0.19
N ASP A 190 -29.66 -18.95 1.07
CA ASP A 190 -30.33 -17.70 0.67
C ASP A 190 -29.42 -16.47 0.64
N GLN A 191 -28.10 -16.64 0.84
CA GLN A 191 -27.16 -15.53 0.78
C GLN A 191 -26.50 -15.43 -0.59
N PRO A 192 -26.29 -14.21 -1.13
CA PRO A 192 -25.57 -14.05 -2.38
C PRO A 192 -24.16 -14.67 -2.26
N ASN A 193 -23.64 -15.24 -3.34
CA ASN A 193 -22.38 -16.02 -3.38
C ASN A 193 -21.15 -15.37 -2.72
N TYR A 194 -21.18 -14.05 -2.49
CA TYR A 194 -20.13 -13.28 -1.83
C TYR A 194 -20.29 -13.12 -0.31
N CYS A 195 -21.41 -13.55 0.28
CA CYS A 195 -21.76 -13.35 1.70
C CYS A 195 -21.78 -14.64 2.55
N HIS A 196 -20.99 -15.67 2.23
CA HIS A 196 -20.87 -16.82 3.13
C HIS A 196 -19.95 -16.54 4.34
N LEU A 197 -20.28 -15.52 5.13
CA LEU A 197 -19.51 -15.09 6.31
C LEU A 197 -19.34 -16.23 7.32
N ASN A 198 -20.36 -17.04 7.54
CA ASN A 198 -20.29 -18.16 8.49
C ASN A 198 -19.25 -19.20 8.04
N LEU A 199 -19.26 -19.58 6.77
CA LEU A 199 -18.26 -20.48 6.19
C LEU A 199 -16.87 -19.84 6.21
N LEU A 200 -16.79 -18.52 6.04
CA LEU A 200 -15.55 -17.76 6.11
C LEU A 200 -14.93 -17.78 7.51
N PHE A 201 -15.72 -17.48 8.55
CA PHE A 201 -15.24 -17.50 9.93
C PHE A 201 -14.84 -18.91 10.35
N PHE A 202 -15.68 -19.90 10.07
CA PHE A 202 -15.38 -21.31 10.32
C PHE A 202 -14.10 -21.74 9.59
N GLY A 203 -14.02 -21.47 8.28
CA GLY A 203 -12.88 -21.86 7.45
C GLY A 203 -11.58 -21.21 7.90
N ASN A 204 -11.62 -19.91 8.23
CA ASN A 204 -10.46 -19.22 8.78
C ASN A 204 -10.03 -19.80 10.13
N ALA A 205 -10.96 -20.08 11.04
CA ALA A 205 -10.64 -20.66 12.34
C ALA A 205 -9.95 -22.03 12.20
N VAL A 206 -10.49 -22.91 11.35
CA VAL A 206 -9.90 -24.23 11.07
C VAL A 206 -8.52 -24.10 10.42
N LEU A 207 -8.38 -23.22 9.43
CA LEU A 207 -7.10 -23.01 8.76
C LEU A 207 -6.04 -22.48 9.75
N ARG A 208 -6.37 -21.52 10.61
CA ARG A 208 -5.44 -21.00 11.63
C ARG A 208 -5.05 -22.06 12.65
N LEU A 209 -6.03 -22.82 13.15
CA LEU A 209 -5.79 -23.89 14.12
C LEU A 209 -4.81 -24.95 13.56
N CYS A 210 -4.91 -25.25 12.27
CA CYS A 210 -4.02 -26.18 11.60
C CYS A 210 -2.72 -25.51 11.08
N GLY A 211 -2.46 -24.23 11.37
CA GLY A 211 -1.25 -23.53 10.93
C GLY A 211 -1.21 -23.20 9.43
N TYR A 212 -2.36 -23.05 8.80
CA TYR A 212 -2.58 -22.66 7.41
C TYR A 212 -2.99 -21.18 7.29
N ASP A 213 -2.41 -20.31 8.12
CA ASP A 213 -2.77 -18.89 8.22
C ASP A 213 -2.73 -18.15 6.88
N GLN A 214 -1.76 -18.48 6.02
CA GLN A 214 -1.59 -17.93 4.68
C GLN A 214 -2.77 -18.18 3.73
N PHE A 215 -3.63 -19.16 4.01
CA PHE A 215 -4.82 -19.48 3.20
C PHE A 215 -6.12 -18.91 3.79
N THR A 216 -6.01 -18.25 4.94
CA THR A 216 -7.13 -17.53 5.53
C THR A 216 -7.49 -16.34 4.63
N MET A 217 -8.78 -16.04 4.55
CA MET A 217 -9.27 -14.93 3.75
C MET A 217 -9.61 -13.77 4.67
N LEU A 218 -9.07 -12.59 4.37
CA LEU A 218 -9.35 -11.38 5.12
C LEU A 218 -10.83 -11.02 4.95
N TYR A 219 -11.54 -10.83 6.07
CA TYR A 219 -12.98 -10.54 6.10
C TYR A 219 -13.26 -9.04 6.25
N ALA A 220 -12.25 -8.24 6.58
CA ALA A 220 -12.31 -6.79 6.56
C ALA A 220 -11.41 -6.27 5.41
N PRO A 221 -11.87 -5.31 4.59
CA PRO A 221 -10.93 -4.54 3.79
C PRO A 221 -9.93 -3.93 4.76
N HIS A 222 -8.65 -4.03 4.44
CA HIS A 222 -7.58 -3.41 5.22
C HIS A 222 -7.79 -1.89 5.13
N VAL A 223 -8.58 -1.32 6.03
CA VAL A 223 -8.62 0.11 6.24
C VAL A 223 -7.30 0.45 6.90
N SER A 224 -6.33 0.84 6.08
CA SER A 224 -5.20 1.63 6.59
C SER A 224 -5.82 2.81 7.33
N THR A 225 -5.28 3.15 8.50
CA THR A 225 -5.70 4.36 9.22
C THR A 225 -5.54 5.63 8.38
N GLY A 226 -4.79 5.58 7.27
CA GLY A 226 -4.70 6.63 6.25
C GLY A 226 -5.70 6.53 5.09
N SER A 227 -6.60 5.55 5.05
CA SER A 227 -7.61 5.37 3.99
C SER A 227 -9.00 5.17 4.59
N LEU A 228 -9.50 6.20 5.25
CA LEU A 228 -10.94 6.36 5.46
C LEU A 228 -11.57 6.64 4.09
N TYR A 229 -11.92 5.57 3.36
CA TYR A 229 -12.51 5.68 2.02
C TYR A 229 -13.84 6.44 2.12
N SER A 230 -13.97 7.51 1.35
CA SER A 230 -15.27 8.14 1.14
C SER A 230 -16.18 7.20 0.35
N LEU A 231 -17.44 7.12 0.76
CA LEU A 231 -18.47 6.46 -0.03
C LEU A 231 -18.81 7.36 -1.21
N SER A 232 -18.28 7.01 -2.37
CA SER A 232 -18.58 7.67 -3.63
C SER A 232 -19.91 7.19 -4.20
N MET A 233 -20.81 8.13 -4.44
CA MET A 233 -22.14 7.93 -4.96
C MET A 233 -22.31 8.66 -6.30
N ASP A 234 -22.67 7.92 -7.33
CA ASP A 234 -23.07 8.45 -8.64
C ASP A 234 -24.58 8.28 -8.85
N ALA A 235 -25.10 8.75 -9.98
CA ALA A 235 -26.51 8.63 -10.31
C ALA A 235 -27.02 7.17 -10.31
N ALA A 236 -26.17 6.20 -10.68
CA ALA A 236 -26.53 4.79 -10.67
C ALA A 236 -26.65 4.24 -9.25
N SER A 237 -25.69 4.59 -8.38
CA SER A 237 -25.69 4.23 -6.96
C SER A 237 -26.87 4.87 -6.23
N LEU A 238 -27.15 6.15 -6.48
CA LEU A 238 -28.33 6.85 -5.93
C LEU A 238 -29.63 6.20 -6.39
N PHE A 239 -29.74 5.85 -7.67
CA PHE A 239 -30.90 5.11 -8.17
C PHE A 239 -31.03 3.71 -7.53
N GLY A 240 -29.91 3.01 -7.35
CA GLY A 240 -29.91 1.69 -6.70
C GLY A 240 -30.38 1.74 -5.25
N MET A 241 -29.95 2.76 -4.50
CA MET A 241 -30.28 2.93 -3.09
C MET A 241 -31.65 3.57 -2.86
N PHE A 242 -31.99 4.60 -3.63
CA PHE A 242 -33.16 5.45 -3.39
C PHE A 242 -34.23 5.39 -4.49
N GLY A 243 -34.04 4.58 -5.53
CA GLY A 243 -34.96 4.53 -6.67
C GLY A 243 -36.39 4.06 -6.35
N LYS A 244 -36.58 3.27 -5.27
CA LYS A 244 -37.90 2.92 -4.74
C LYS A 244 -38.40 3.98 -3.73
N PRO A 245 -37.63 4.36 -2.69
CA PRO A 245 -38.05 5.39 -1.72
C PRO A 245 -38.45 6.73 -2.33
N LEU A 246 -37.77 7.17 -3.39
CA LEU A 246 -37.98 8.47 -4.03
C LEU A 246 -38.81 8.37 -5.31
N GLU A 247 -39.43 7.22 -5.58
CA GLU A 247 -40.27 6.97 -6.75
C GLU A 247 -39.66 7.38 -8.12
N ILE A 248 -38.31 7.40 -8.22
CA ILE A 248 -37.56 7.92 -9.38
C ILE A 248 -38.00 7.27 -10.70
N LYS A 249 -38.43 6.00 -10.63
CA LYS A 249 -38.96 5.24 -11.76
C LYS A 249 -40.29 5.79 -12.30
N ARG A 250 -41.20 6.20 -11.41
CA ARG A 250 -42.54 6.68 -11.75
C ARG A 250 -42.51 8.15 -12.16
N ASP A 251 -41.88 8.99 -11.36
CA ASP A 251 -42.01 10.44 -11.51
C ASP A 251 -41.03 11.04 -12.53
N HIS A 252 -39.89 10.38 -12.74
CA HIS A 252 -38.82 10.89 -13.60
C HIS A 252 -38.48 9.99 -14.79
N GLY A 253 -39.21 8.87 -14.93
CA GLY A 253 -39.10 7.96 -16.07
C GLY A 253 -37.79 7.19 -16.18
N VAL A 254 -36.96 7.18 -15.13
CA VAL A 254 -35.66 6.48 -15.11
C VAL A 254 -35.89 5.02 -14.70
N LYS A 255 -35.79 4.07 -15.64
CA LYS A 255 -36.28 2.70 -15.41
C LYS A 255 -35.23 1.76 -14.82
N SER A 256 -33.94 2.06 -14.97
CA SER A 256 -32.83 1.20 -14.56
C SER A 256 -31.60 1.98 -14.11
N ALA A 257 -30.65 1.31 -13.46
CA ALA A 257 -29.38 1.93 -13.07
C ALA A 257 -28.53 2.35 -14.28
N ILE A 258 -28.67 1.64 -15.42
CA ILE A 258 -28.02 2.02 -16.68
C ILE A 258 -28.62 3.31 -17.23
N ASP A 259 -29.95 3.41 -17.18
CA ASP A 259 -30.70 4.61 -17.59
C ASP A 259 -30.36 5.82 -16.69
N ALA A 260 -30.20 5.59 -15.38
CA ALA A 260 -29.77 6.59 -14.42
C ALA A 260 -28.38 7.19 -14.74
N ARG A 261 -27.46 6.40 -15.32
CA ARG A 261 -26.15 6.94 -15.75
C ARG A 261 -26.26 7.95 -16.87
N HIS A 262 -27.29 7.87 -17.70
CA HIS A 262 -27.51 8.78 -18.82
C HIS A 262 -28.39 9.96 -18.40
N ASN A 263 -29.33 9.73 -17.47
CA ASN A 263 -30.27 10.71 -16.95
C ASN A 263 -29.84 11.28 -15.57
N LYS A 264 -28.56 11.68 -15.46
CA LYS A 264 -27.95 12.06 -14.16
C LYS A 264 -28.65 13.26 -13.50
N GLU A 265 -28.96 14.30 -14.28
CA GLU A 265 -29.64 15.51 -13.80
C GLU A 265 -30.97 15.18 -13.13
N LYS A 266 -31.79 14.32 -13.76
CA LYS A 266 -33.09 13.92 -13.22
C LYS A 266 -32.97 13.18 -11.89
N VAL A 267 -31.97 12.31 -11.76
CA VAL A 267 -31.76 11.53 -10.54
C VAL A 267 -31.29 12.41 -9.39
N PHE A 268 -30.38 13.36 -9.65
CA PHE A 268 -29.92 14.30 -8.62
C PHE A 268 -31.00 15.33 -8.26
N ALA A 269 -31.83 15.76 -9.23
CA ALA A 269 -32.96 16.65 -8.99
C ALA A 269 -34.04 16.06 -8.07
N CYS A 270 -34.06 14.73 -7.87
CA CYS A 270 -34.96 14.10 -6.90
C CYS A 270 -34.56 14.41 -5.44
N LEU A 271 -33.30 14.75 -5.21
CA LEU A 271 -32.71 14.90 -3.88
C LEU A 271 -32.27 16.33 -3.61
N PHE A 272 -31.87 17.06 -4.64
CA PHE A 272 -31.24 18.36 -4.51
C PHE A 272 -31.88 19.38 -5.45
N ASP A 273 -31.86 20.64 -5.02
CA ASP A 273 -32.14 21.76 -5.90
C ASP A 273 -30.96 21.95 -6.87
N MET A 274 -31.15 21.46 -8.10
CA MET A 274 -30.11 21.53 -9.12
C MET A 274 -29.82 22.96 -9.57
N ASN A 275 -30.79 23.88 -9.49
CA ASN A 275 -30.54 25.27 -9.87
C ASN A 275 -29.57 25.92 -8.89
N ALA A 276 -29.79 25.71 -7.58
CA ALA A 276 -28.88 26.19 -6.53
C ALA A 276 -27.47 25.58 -6.68
N ILE A 277 -27.38 24.28 -7.01
CA ILE A 277 -26.09 23.63 -7.26
C ILE A 277 -25.38 24.25 -8.47
N HIS A 278 -26.08 24.43 -9.59
CA HIS A 278 -25.50 25.01 -10.81
C HIS A 278 -25.05 26.46 -10.58
N ASP A 279 -25.79 27.24 -9.80
CA ASP A 279 -25.41 28.61 -9.43
C ASP A 279 -24.13 28.65 -8.59
N ILE A 280 -24.00 27.77 -7.60
CA ILE A 280 -22.79 27.61 -6.78
C ILE A 280 -21.62 27.15 -7.65
N CYS A 281 -21.84 26.19 -8.53
CA CYS A 281 -20.82 25.69 -9.44
C CYS A 281 -20.34 26.78 -10.40
N LYS A 282 -21.26 27.55 -10.98
CA LYS A 282 -20.97 28.69 -11.87
C LYS A 282 -20.18 29.78 -11.15
N LYS A 283 -20.55 30.10 -9.91
CA LYS A 283 -19.81 31.07 -9.07
C LYS A 283 -18.35 30.64 -8.84
N ASN A 284 -18.10 29.34 -8.75
CA ASN A 284 -16.77 28.77 -8.50
C ASN A 284 -16.03 28.35 -9.79
N GLY A 285 -16.58 28.61 -10.98
CA GLY A 285 -15.96 28.24 -12.25
C GLY A 285 -15.84 26.73 -12.49
N ILE A 286 -16.71 25.95 -11.86
CA ILE A 286 -16.76 24.49 -11.97
C ILE A 286 -18.07 24.03 -12.61
N ALA A 287 -18.06 22.86 -13.23
CA ALA A 287 -19.25 22.16 -13.70
C ALA A 287 -19.46 20.92 -12.82
N PHE A 288 -20.67 20.77 -12.28
CA PHE A 288 -21.01 19.61 -11.45
C PHE A 288 -20.92 18.31 -12.25
N ILE A 289 -20.28 17.27 -11.70
CA ILE A 289 -20.09 15.99 -12.39
C ILE A 289 -21.04 14.87 -11.94
N TYR A 290 -22.07 15.19 -11.17
CA TYR A 290 -23.06 14.22 -10.68
C TYR A 290 -22.42 13.11 -9.85
N ARG A 291 -21.53 13.53 -8.95
CA ARG A 291 -20.82 12.66 -8.02
C ARG A 291 -20.75 13.31 -6.65
N LEU A 292 -21.07 12.52 -5.64
CA LEU A 292 -21.11 12.90 -4.24
C LEU A 292 -20.25 11.91 -3.46
N ASP A 293 -19.41 12.41 -2.58
CA ASP A 293 -18.57 11.58 -1.72
C ASP A 293 -18.95 11.84 -0.26
N ILE A 294 -19.31 10.79 0.46
CA ILE A 294 -19.59 10.85 1.89
C ILE A 294 -18.33 10.41 2.63
N SER A 295 -17.71 11.32 3.36
CA SER A 295 -16.54 11.01 4.18
C SER A 295 -16.94 10.20 5.41
N PRO A 296 -16.01 9.46 6.04
CA PRO A 296 -16.30 8.77 7.30
C PRO A 296 -16.59 9.68 8.50
N ALA A 297 -16.37 11.00 8.36
CA ALA A 297 -16.83 12.00 9.32
C ALA A 297 -18.29 12.45 9.07
N ASN A 298 -19.00 11.79 8.14
CA ASN A 298 -20.31 12.18 7.62
C ASN A 298 -20.34 13.54 6.90
N ASP A 299 -19.17 14.05 6.49
CA ASP A 299 -19.12 15.21 5.60
C ASP A 299 -19.49 14.78 4.18
N VAL A 300 -20.33 15.58 3.52
CA VAL A 300 -20.72 15.35 2.14
C VAL A 300 -19.99 16.34 1.25
N THR A 301 -19.21 15.84 0.29
CA THR A 301 -18.59 16.68 -0.75
C THR A 301 -19.22 16.40 -2.11
N MET A 302 -19.49 17.46 -2.85
CA MET A 302 -19.99 17.39 -4.23
C MET A 302 -18.85 17.70 -5.17
N GLN A 303 -18.58 16.81 -6.13
CA GLN A 303 -17.45 16.96 -7.03
C GLN A 303 -17.83 17.79 -8.27
N GLY A 304 -16.93 18.67 -8.69
CA GLY A 304 -17.02 19.41 -9.94
C GLY A 304 -15.72 19.38 -10.74
N LEU A 305 -15.83 19.60 -12.05
CA LEU A 305 -14.68 19.81 -12.93
C LEU A 305 -14.49 21.30 -13.20
N ILE A 306 -13.25 21.77 -13.07
CA ILE A 306 -12.89 23.14 -13.43
C ILE A 306 -13.14 23.34 -14.91
N VAL A 307 -14.04 24.26 -15.25
CA VAL A 307 -14.26 24.67 -16.64
C VAL A 307 -13.14 25.64 -16.99
N LYS A 308 -12.01 25.10 -17.45
CA LYS A 308 -10.96 25.96 -18.00
C LYS A 308 -11.54 26.62 -19.26
N PRO A 309 -11.46 27.96 -19.41
CA PRO A 309 -11.69 28.56 -20.72
C PRO A 309 -10.71 27.91 -21.68
N ARG A 310 -11.23 27.41 -22.81
CA ARG A 310 -10.43 26.79 -23.87
C ARG A 310 -9.30 27.76 -24.19
N GLN A 311 -8.07 27.45 -23.81
CA GLN A 311 -6.93 28.28 -24.15
C GLN A 311 -6.87 28.29 -25.67
N VAL A 312 -7.22 29.43 -26.27
CA VAL A 312 -6.99 29.64 -27.70
C VAL A 312 -5.49 29.46 -27.88
N SER A 313 -5.11 28.52 -28.73
CA SER A 313 -3.71 28.26 -28.97
C SER A 313 -3.04 29.55 -29.43
N MET A 314 -1.93 29.94 -28.80
CA MET A 314 -1.09 31.05 -29.26
C MET A 314 -0.63 30.84 -30.72
N TYR A 315 -0.68 29.60 -31.21
CA TYR A 315 -0.44 29.26 -32.61
C TYR A 315 -1.63 29.63 -33.52
N GLU A 316 -2.88 29.39 -33.10
CA GLU A 316 -4.07 29.82 -33.84
C GLU A 316 -4.21 31.35 -33.88
N GLN A 317 -3.88 32.03 -32.78
CA GLN A 317 -3.79 33.50 -32.76
C GLN A 317 -2.70 34.02 -33.68
N ARG A 318 -1.52 33.38 -33.70
CA ARG A 318 -0.43 33.73 -34.62
C ARG A 318 -0.78 33.44 -36.08
N LEU A 319 -1.48 32.36 -36.39
CA LEU A 319 -1.94 32.06 -37.75
C LEU A 319 -2.93 33.11 -38.28
N LYS A 320 -3.80 33.65 -37.41
CA LYS A 320 -4.74 34.71 -37.77
C LYS A 320 -4.08 36.09 -37.88
N GLN A 321 -2.97 36.32 -37.15
CA GLN A 321 -2.18 37.56 -37.25
C GLN A 321 -1.15 37.51 -38.40
N ALA A 322 -0.72 36.33 -38.83
CA ALA A 322 0.26 36.13 -39.88
C ALA A 322 -0.36 36.13 -41.29
N LYS A 323 -0.91 37.28 -41.72
CA LYS A 323 -1.02 37.82 -43.10
C LYS A 323 -2.18 38.84 -43.12
N PRO A 324 -2.03 40.06 -43.70
CA PRO A 324 -1.14 40.43 -44.82
C PRO A 324 -0.37 41.72 -44.52
N ASN A 325 0.93 41.66 -44.24
CA ASN A 325 1.87 42.78 -44.43
C ASN A 325 3.31 42.26 -44.24
N LEU A 326 3.70 41.33 -45.10
CA LEU A 326 5.11 41.03 -45.32
C LEU A 326 5.52 41.77 -46.58
N GLN A 327 5.94 43.03 -46.41
CA GLN A 327 6.93 43.59 -47.32
C GLN A 327 8.21 42.76 -47.15
N PRO A 328 8.78 42.18 -48.21
CA PRO A 328 10.05 41.48 -48.10
C PRO A 328 11.15 42.50 -47.74
N PRO A 329 11.95 42.28 -46.68
CA PRO A 329 13.11 43.11 -46.44
C PRO A 329 14.13 42.85 -47.54
N SER A 330 14.45 43.92 -48.26
CA SER A 330 15.50 44.03 -49.26
C SER A 330 16.87 44.03 -48.58
N THR A 331 17.47 42.85 -48.38
CA THR A 331 18.93 42.72 -48.24
C THR A 331 19.36 41.28 -48.49
N GLN A 332 20.24 41.08 -49.47
CA GLN A 332 20.86 39.79 -49.77
C GLN A 332 21.77 39.40 -48.61
N HIS A 333 21.39 38.37 -47.83
CA HIS A 333 22.29 37.75 -46.86
C HIS A 333 23.20 36.75 -47.59
N THR A 334 24.50 37.02 -47.62
CA THR A 334 25.50 36.10 -48.15
C THR A 334 25.68 34.92 -47.19
N LEU A 335 26.09 33.75 -47.70
CA LEU A 335 26.29 32.52 -46.90
C LEU A 335 27.18 32.72 -45.66
N ASP A 336 28.12 33.65 -45.72
CA ASP A 336 29.01 33.97 -44.60
C ASP A 336 28.29 34.71 -43.46
N THR A 337 27.30 35.56 -43.79
CA THR A 337 26.46 36.26 -42.81
C THR A 337 25.60 35.26 -42.03
N LEU A 338 25.05 34.26 -42.72
CA LEU A 338 24.29 33.18 -42.09
C LEU A 338 25.16 32.30 -41.18
N LYS A 339 26.42 32.07 -41.53
CA LYS A 339 27.36 31.31 -40.67
C LYS A 339 27.68 32.08 -39.38
N THR A 340 27.86 33.40 -39.46
CA THR A 340 28.05 34.23 -38.26
C THR A 340 26.81 34.22 -37.37
N ASP A 341 25.62 34.35 -37.95
CA ASP A 341 24.36 34.37 -37.19
C ASP A 341 24.10 33.03 -36.48
N ILE A 342 24.41 31.91 -37.13
CA ILE A 342 24.31 30.57 -36.51
C ILE A 342 25.31 30.44 -35.35
N SER A 343 26.55 30.91 -35.53
CA SER A 343 27.56 30.84 -34.47
C SER A 343 27.20 31.72 -33.27
N GLU A 344 26.61 32.88 -33.49
CA GLU A 344 26.10 33.74 -32.41
C GLU A 344 24.90 33.11 -31.70
N ALA A 345 23.96 32.52 -32.44
CA ALA A 345 22.83 31.80 -31.86
C ALA A 345 23.26 30.60 -31.00
N GLU A 346 24.31 29.87 -31.43
CA GLU A 346 24.87 28.76 -30.65
C GLU A 346 25.59 29.24 -29.38
N LYS A 347 26.32 30.36 -29.46
CA LYS A 347 26.94 30.99 -28.29
C LYS A 347 25.90 31.44 -27.27
N GLU A 348 24.80 32.04 -27.73
CA GLU A 348 23.72 32.48 -26.85
C GLU A 348 22.98 31.30 -26.21
N ARG A 349 22.75 30.22 -26.96
CA ARG A 349 22.18 28.98 -26.42
C ARG A 349 23.07 28.38 -25.32
N ASN A 350 24.39 28.36 -25.54
CA ASN A 350 25.34 27.83 -24.56
C ASN A 350 25.42 28.72 -23.31
N ARG A 351 25.30 30.04 -23.47
CA ARG A 351 25.20 31.01 -22.37
C ARG A 351 23.95 30.76 -21.53
N MET A 352 22.80 30.61 -22.17
CA MET A 352 21.51 30.31 -21.52
C MET A 352 21.51 28.97 -20.78
N ALA A 353 22.13 27.94 -21.35
CA ALA A 353 22.28 26.64 -20.71
C ALA A 353 23.15 26.72 -19.44
N LYS A 354 24.24 27.51 -19.49
CA LYS A 354 25.10 27.75 -18.33
C LYS A 354 24.37 28.49 -17.21
N THR A 355 23.64 29.56 -17.53
CA THR A 355 22.85 30.30 -16.52
C THR A 355 21.77 29.44 -15.88
N ASN A 356 21.12 28.54 -16.63
CA ASN A 356 20.13 27.61 -16.08
C ASN A 356 20.76 26.57 -15.15
N CYS A 357 21.93 26.01 -15.50
CA CYS A 357 22.68 25.11 -14.62
C CYS A 357 23.10 25.81 -13.32
N ASP A 358 23.57 27.06 -13.42
CA ASP A 358 23.99 27.84 -12.25
C ASP A 358 22.79 28.18 -11.34
N ALA A 359 21.63 28.50 -11.92
CA ALA A 359 20.39 28.71 -11.17
C ALA A 359 19.90 27.43 -10.46
N CYS A 360 19.95 26.28 -11.13
CA CYS A 360 19.62 24.98 -10.52
C CYS A 360 20.58 24.64 -9.36
N ASN A 361 21.88 24.90 -9.53
CA ASN A 361 22.87 24.69 -8.48
C ASN A 361 22.65 25.63 -7.28
N ALA A 362 22.27 26.88 -7.53
CA ALA A 362 21.91 27.84 -6.48
C ALA A 362 20.67 27.39 -5.69
N LEU A 363 19.62 26.92 -6.38
CA LEU A 363 18.42 26.36 -5.74
C LEU A 363 18.74 25.11 -4.90
N MET A 364 19.62 24.23 -5.39
CA MET A 364 20.03 23.05 -4.63
C MET A 364 20.84 23.41 -3.37
N LYS A 365 21.69 24.44 -3.44
CA LYS A 365 22.39 24.97 -2.26
C LYS A 365 21.41 25.59 -1.27
N HIS A 366 20.45 26.39 -1.74
CA HIS A 366 19.42 26.99 -0.90
C HIS A 366 18.55 25.94 -0.20
N ARG A 367 18.19 24.87 -0.91
CA ARG A 367 17.40 23.75 -0.36
C ARG A 367 18.16 22.95 0.70
N ARG A 368 19.48 22.83 0.57
CA ARG A 368 20.32 22.22 1.62
C ARG A 368 20.41 23.12 2.85
N ALA A 369 20.61 24.42 2.67
CA ALA A 369 20.65 25.39 3.77
C ALA A 369 19.33 25.46 4.56
N MET A 370 18.18 25.38 3.89
CA MET A 370 16.87 25.30 4.57
C MET A 370 16.71 24.04 5.43
N LYS A 371 17.15 22.87 4.94
CA LYS A 371 17.10 21.62 5.71
C LYS A 371 17.95 21.65 6.97
N ASP A 372 19.05 22.40 6.94
CA ASP A 372 19.95 22.55 8.09
C ASP A 372 19.42 23.58 9.11
N THR A 373 18.52 24.49 8.71
CA THR A 373 17.93 25.51 9.59
C THR A 373 16.64 25.05 10.28
N ASP A 374 15.86 24.15 9.68
CA ASP A 374 14.64 23.59 10.31
C ASP A 374 14.91 22.78 11.59
N TYR A 375 16.14 22.27 11.79
CA TYR A 375 16.53 21.60 13.04
C TYR A 375 16.99 22.56 14.15
N ALA A 376 17.25 23.83 13.85
CA ALA A 376 17.79 24.79 14.82
C ALA A 376 16.70 25.62 15.54
N TYR A 377 15.50 25.76 14.97
CA TYR A 377 14.48 26.69 15.49
C TYR A 377 13.44 26.08 16.45
N HIS A 378 13.46 24.77 16.70
CA HIS A 378 12.48 24.12 17.59
C HIS A 378 12.89 24.01 19.06
N SER A 379 14.04 24.57 19.49
CA SER A 379 14.56 24.35 20.85
C SER A 379 14.47 25.52 21.84
N GLU A 380 14.01 26.73 21.49
CA GLU A 380 14.18 27.90 22.38
C GLU A 380 12.92 28.61 22.91
N HIS A 381 11.69 28.24 22.54
CA HIS A 381 10.49 28.89 23.10
C HIS A 381 9.38 27.92 23.52
N MET A 382 9.46 27.45 24.77
CA MET A 382 8.30 27.00 25.56
C MET A 382 8.45 27.50 27.01
N PRO A 383 7.45 28.18 27.59
CA PRO A 383 7.50 28.73 28.95
C PRO A 383 7.26 27.66 30.04
N PRO A 384 7.65 27.93 31.31
CA PRO A 384 7.68 26.95 32.39
C PRO A 384 6.31 26.66 33.03
N SER A 385 5.98 25.36 33.08
CA SER A 385 5.14 24.56 33.99
C SER A 385 4.10 25.21 34.94
N LEU A 386 2.91 24.60 34.98
CA LEU A 386 2.14 24.34 36.22
C LEU A 386 1.45 22.96 36.17
N SER A 387 2.11 22.00 36.82
CA SER A 387 1.63 20.87 37.66
C SER A 387 0.28 20.16 37.47
N GLN A 388 0.42 18.83 37.31
CA GLN A 388 -0.25 17.71 38.02
C GLN A 388 -1.72 17.34 37.74
N ALA A 389 -1.92 16.21 37.07
CA ALA A 389 -2.64 15.03 37.60
C ALA A 389 -2.35 13.78 36.73
N HIS A 390 -2.40 12.61 37.35
CA HIS A 390 -1.87 11.31 36.93
C HIS A 390 -2.42 10.67 35.63
N GLY A 391 -1.55 9.91 34.93
CA GLY A 391 -1.94 8.75 34.11
C GLY A 391 -1.10 8.51 32.84
N LYS A 392 -0.16 7.56 32.86
CA LYS A 392 0.40 6.89 31.65
C LYS A 392 -0.74 6.15 30.90
N PRO A 393 -0.69 5.85 29.57
CA PRO A 393 0.50 5.37 28.83
C PRO A 393 0.62 5.75 27.33
N ALA A 394 1.66 5.19 26.71
CA ALA A 394 1.84 4.86 25.29
C ALA A 394 2.37 5.97 24.34
N GLY A 395 3.60 5.73 23.87
CA GLY A 395 4.32 6.57 22.92
C GLY A 395 3.82 6.46 21.47
N PRO A 396 4.13 7.47 20.63
CA PRO A 396 3.67 7.56 19.26
C PRO A 396 4.51 6.69 18.31
N LYS A 397 3.82 6.01 17.38
CA LYS A 397 4.41 5.37 16.20
C LYS A 397 4.50 6.40 15.09
N ASP A 398 5.70 6.80 14.72
CA ASP A 398 5.95 7.57 13.50
C ASP A 398 6.16 6.65 12.29
N ILE A 399 5.46 7.02 11.23
CA ILE A 399 5.33 6.36 9.93
C ILE A 399 6.47 6.88 9.04
N SER A 400 7.32 5.98 8.55
CA SER A 400 8.33 6.30 7.54
C SER A 400 7.69 6.40 6.16
N ASN A 401 7.80 7.59 5.54
CA ASN A 401 7.41 7.83 4.15
C ASN A 401 8.58 7.51 3.21
N THR A 402 8.43 6.49 2.38
CA THR A 402 9.21 6.28 1.15
C THR A 402 8.30 6.43 -0.07
N PRO A 403 8.64 7.25 -1.07
CA PRO A 403 7.81 7.41 -2.27
C PRO A 403 8.15 6.33 -3.32
N PRO A 404 7.16 5.75 -4.04
CA PRO A 404 7.44 4.92 -5.20
C PRO A 404 7.68 5.77 -6.45
N THR A 405 8.63 5.30 -7.24
CA THR A 405 9.06 5.77 -8.56
C THR A 405 7.99 5.60 -9.65
N GLY A 406 8.02 6.52 -10.61
CA GLY A 406 7.06 6.77 -11.68
C GLY A 406 6.58 5.61 -12.56
N ARG A 407 5.35 5.78 -13.07
CA ARG A 407 4.98 5.55 -14.47
C ARG A 407 4.14 6.74 -14.94
N GLU A 408 4.50 7.27 -16.10
CA GLU A 408 3.86 8.37 -16.81
C GLU A 408 2.60 7.91 -17.57
N ASP A 409 1.87 8.90 -18.07
CA ASP A 409 0.69 8.86 -18.96
C ASP A 409 -0.71 8.71 -18.35
N GLU A 410 -1.17 9.78 -17.68
CA GLU A 410 -2.56 10.29 -17.83
C GLU A 410 -2.61 11.81 -17.58
N PRO A 411 -3.40 12.60 -18.33
CA PRO A 411 -3.50 14.04 -18.11
C PRO A 411 -4.15 14.35 -16.75
N SER A 412 -3.40 15.09 -15.92
CA SER A 412 -3.78 15.53 -14.57
C SER A 412 -5.17 16.16 -14.52
N LYS A 413 -6.16 15.42 -13.98
CA LYS A 413 -7.47 15.92 -13.59
C LYS A 413 -7.33 16.61 -12.23
N LYS A 414 -7.40 17.95 -12.21
CA LYS A 414 -7.45 18.71 -10.95
C LYS A 414 -8.91 18.73 -10.46
N PHE A 415 -9.18 18.06 -9.36
CA PHE A 415 -10.45 18.12 -8.64
C PHE A 415 -10.43 19.32 -7.70
N ALA A 416 -11.57 20.01 -7.57
CA ALA A 416 -11.77 21.08 -6.60
C ALA A 416 -12.85 20.63 -5.61
N ASP A 417 -12.52 20.60 -4.33
CA ASP A 417 -13.45 20.26 -3.25
C ASP A 417 -14.16 21.53 -2.76
N VAL A 418 -15.49 21.52 -2.77
CA VAL A 418 -16.31 22.56 -2.15
C VAL A 418 -16.95 21.95 -0.90
N LYS A 419 -16.54 22.44 0.28
CA LYS A 419 -17.15 22.07 1.56
C LYS A 419 -18.42 22.88 1.79
N TRP A 420 -19.49 22.20 2.17
CA TRP A 420 -20.75 22.81 2.61
C TRP A 420 -20.92 22.54 4.11
N SER A 421 -21.18 23.58 4.89
CA SER A 421 -21.55 23.49 6.31
C SER A 421 -23.05 23.75 6.43
N GLY A 422 -23.82 22.72 6.78
CA GLY A 422 -25.26 22.86 7.04
C GLY A 422 -25.55 23.68 8.31
N SER A 423 -26.60 24.47 8.25
CA SER A 423 -27.24 25.17 9.38
C SER A 423 -28.26 24.27 10.06
#